data_AF-A0AAU9WAJ8-F1
#
_entry.id   AF-A0AAU9WAJ8-F1
#
_cell.length_a   1.000
_cell.length_b   1.000
_cell.length_c   1.000
_cell.angle_alpha   90.00
_cell.angle_beta   90.00
_cell.angle_gamma   90.00
#
_symmetry.space_group_name_H-M   'P 1'
#
loop_
_entity.id
_entity.type
_entity.pdbx_description
1 polymer ?
#
loop_
_entity_poly.entity_id
_entity_poly.type
_entity_poly.pdbx_seq_one_letter_code
_entity_poly.pdbx_strand_id
1 'polypeptide(L)'
;MSRHLTASTSVAAATKFILAASQRGDVSIEGQVSVKSSERNPKSSVVMEWTNNHELALAREVLLLAPYCHKARTAEMGKVWQTMADNLSSHAKLRFLVTKKWVREYRKLLLDKYRTKMQKEWRDSGVEVEETKLDQALEEINEKWEAAEEQDILLLNNAIKRQMKTE
;
A
#
# COMPACT_ATOMS: atom_id res chain seq x y z
N MET A 1 7.15 37.74 -34.68
CA MET A 1 8.23 37.01 -33.98
C MET A 1 8.51 37.75 -32.68
N SER A 2 8.08 37.21 -31.53
CA SER A 2 8.64 37.57 -30.22
C SER A 2 8.64 36.32 -29.37
N ARG A 3 9.86 35.91 -28.98
CA ARG A 3 10.18 34.80 -28.08
C ARG A 3 10.44 35.36 -26.68
N HIS A 4 10.49 34.41 -25.74
CA HIS A 4 11.03 34.45 -24.38
C HIS A 4 10.10 34.91 -23.27
N LEU A 5 10.17 34.38 -22.04
CA LEU A 5 10.46 33.06 -21.45
C LEU A 5 10.43 33.36 -19.94
N THR A 6 9.64 32.59 -19.19
CA THR A 6 9.84 32.10 -17.80
C THR A 6 10.58 32.96 -16.76
N ALA A 7 9.96 33.10 -15.58
CA ALA A 7 10.68 33.00 -14.31
C ALA A 7 9.81 32.23 -13.30
N SER A 8 10.25 31.02 -12.97
CA SER A 8 9.79 30.19 -11.86
C SER A 8 10.64 30.55 -10.64
N THR A 9 10.02 30.99 -9.56
CA THR A 9 10.71 31.34 -8.32
C THR A 9 10.59 30.19 -7.32
N SER A 10 11.71 29.51 -7.13
CA SER A 10 12.05 28.65 -6.00
C SER A 10 11.96 29.43 -4.67
N VAL A 11 11.71 28.74 -3.54
CA VAL A 11 12.61 28.76 -2.35
C VAL A 11 12.06 27.82 -1.27
N ALA A 12 12.98 27.00 -0.74
CA ALA A 12 12.84 26.06 0.36
C ALA A 12 12.84 26.73 1.75
N ALA A 13 12.23 26.09 2.75
CA ALA A 13 12.58 26.22 4.19
C ALA A 13 11.97 25.00 4.94
N ALA A 14 12.74 24.01 5.44
CA ALA A 14 13.72 24.02 6.53
C ALA A 14 13.09 24.06 7.95
N THR A 15 12.69 22.87 8.39
CA THR A 15 12.88 22.20 9.70
C THR A 15 13.51 22.94 10.90
N LYS A 16 12.90 22.68 12.08
CA LYS A 16 13.39 22.67 13.49
C LYS A 16 13.36 23.98 14.30
N PHE A 17 12.60 23.93 15.40
CA PHE A 17 12.85 24.64 16.65
C PHE A 17 12.63 23.71 17.85
N ILE A 18 13.65 23.58 18.70
CA ILE A 18 13.62 23.05 20.08
C ILE A 18 13.86 24.26 20.98
N LEU A 19 13.04 24.52 22.01
CA LEU A 19 13.54 25.13 23.26
C LEU A 19 12.56 25.04 24.46
N ALA A 20 13.14 24.56 25.57
CA ALA A 20 12.96 24.88 26.99
C ALA A 20 11.60 24.79 27.72
N ALA A 21 11.60 24.08 28.86
CA ALA A 21 11.74 24.73 30.18
C ALA A 21 12.07 23.70 31.29
N SER A 22 12.93 24.12 32.20
CA SER A 22 13.40 23.44 33.41
C SER A 22 13.05 24.33 34.61
N GLN A 23 12.42 23.80 35.65
CA GLN A 23 12.60 24.23 37.03
C GLN A 23 11.97 23.26 38.04
N ARG A 24 12.64 23.19 39.21
CA ARG A 24 12.55 22.17 40.27
C ARG A 24 11.50 22.55 41.33
N GLY A 25 11.01 21.56 42.07
CA GLY A 25 10.28 21.75 43.34
C GLY A 25 10.04 20.40 44.02
N ASP A 26 10.63 20.24 45.19
CA ASP A 26 10.67 19.04 46.06
C ASP A 26 9.39 18.91 46.92
N VAL A 27 9.03 17.69 47.33
CA VAL A 27 8.36 17.28 48.60
C VAL A 27 7.79 15.86 48.51
N SER A 28 8.31 14.99 49.38
CA SER A 28 7.81 13.63 49.68
C SER A 28 6.59 13.68 50.61
N ILE A 29 5.57 12.83 50.37
CA ILE A 29 4.82 12.17 51.46
C ILE A 29 4.21 10.84 50.96
N GLU A 30 4.43 9.79 51.76
CA GLU A 30 3.89 8.44 51.59
C GLU A 30 2.37 8.39 51.72
N GLY A 31 1.75 7.48 50.96
CA GLY A 31 0.32 7.18 51.08
C GLY A 31 -0.04 5.95 50.27
N GLN A 32 0.01 4.79 50.91
CA GLN A 32 -0.55 3.54 50.40
C GLN A 32 -2.05 3.73 50.10
N VAL A 33 -2.43 3.57 48.83
CA VAL A 33 -3.80 3.22 48.46
C VAL A 33 -3.76 2.01 47.55
N SER A 34 -4.40 0.95 48.05
CA SER A 34 -4.72 -0.30 47.37
C SER A 34 -5.46 -0.03 46.06
N VAL A 35 -4.78 -0.21 44.93
CA VAL A 35 -5.42 -0.26 43.62
C VAL A 35 -5.47 -1.72 43.21
N LYS A 36 -6.67 -2.29 43.33
CA LYS A 36 -7.05 -3.58 42.76
C LYS A 36 -6.66 -3.58 41.28
N SER A 37 -5.55 -4.25 40.97
CA SER A 37 -5.08 -4.41 39.60
C SER A 37 -6.10 -5.26 38.87
N SER A 38 -7.02 -4.62 38.16
CA SER A 38 -7.85 -5.30 37.18
C SER A 38 -6.88 -5.97 36.20
N GLU A 39 -6.92 -7.30 36.14
CA GLU A 39 -6.21 -8.09 35.15
C GLU A 39 -6.43 -7.45 33.77
N ARG A 40 -5.39 -6.81 33.24
CA ARG A 40 -5.36 -6.41 31.84
C ARG A 40 -5.36 -7.70 31.05
N ASN A 41 -6.51 -8.05 30.49
CA ASN A 41 -6.65 -9.08 29.48
C ASN A 41 -5.62 -8.85 28.37
N PRO A 42 -4.58 -9.68 28.22
CA PRO A 42 -3.61 -9.50 27.17
C PRO A 42 -4.16 -10.17 25.91
N LYS A 43 -5.26 -9.64 25.35
CA LYS A 43 -5.45 -9.72 23.90
C LYS A 43 -4.53 -8.66 23.27
N SER A 44 -3.23 -8.86 23.46
CA SER A 44 -2.22 -8.36 22.56
C SER A 44 -2.62 -8.87 21.19
N SER A 45 -3.19 -8.00 20.35
CA SER A 45 -3.41 -8.32 18.95
C SER A 45 -2.04 -8.57 18.35
N VAL A 46 -1.66 -9.84 18.22
CA VAL A 46 -0.40 -10.22 17.58
C VAL A 46 -0.49 -9.74 16.13
N VAL A 47 0.11 -8.58 15.85
CA VAL A 47 0.28 -8.09 14.49
C VAL A 47 1.39 -8.92 13.88
N MET A 48 1.06 -9.64 12.81
CA MET A 48 2.03 -10.40 12.05
C MET A 48 3.05 -9.46 11.40
N GLU A 49 4.33 -9.82 11.52
CA GLU A 49 5.39 -9.16 10.77
C GLU A 49 5.40 -9.64 9.31
N TRP A 50 5.32 -8.70 8.38
CA TRP A 50 5.42 -8.99 6.96
C TRP A 50 6.88 -9.08 6.54
N THR A 51 7.22 -10.14 5.81
CA THR A 51 8.57 -10.38 5.29
C THR A 51 8.52 -10.50 3.77
N ASN A 52 9.66 -10.46 3.10
CA ASN A 52 9.73 -10.61 1.64
C ASN A 52 9.03 -11.89 1.13
N ASN A 53 9.05 -12.98 1.91
CA ASN A 53 8.35 -14.21 1.55
C ASN A 53 6.82 -14.05 1.63
N HIS A 54 6.33 -13.26 2.57
CA HIS A 54 4.90 -12.92 2.69
C HIS A 54 4.45 -12.03 1.54
N GLU A 55 5.25 -11.01 1.22
CA GLU A 55 5.02 -10.11 0.08
C GLU A 55 5.00 -10.88 -1.25
N LEU A 56 5.96 -11.79 -1.46
CA LEU A 56 6.03 -12.62 -2.65
C LEU A 56 4.85 -13.58 -2.77
N ALA A 57 4.43 -14.21 -1.67
CA ALA A 57 3.26 -15.08 -1.68
C ALA A 57 1.97 -14.29 -1.96
N LEU A 58 1.82 -13.08 -1.40
CA LEU A 58 0.72 -12.18 -1.74
C LEU A 58 0.73 -11.80 -3.23
N ALA A 59 1.88 -11.40 -3.78
CA ALA A 59 1.99 -11.03 -5.19
C ALA A 59 1.58 -12.20 -6.11
N ARG A 60 2.02 -13.43 -5.80
CA ARG A 60 1.63 -14.63 -6.54
C ARG A 60 0.14 -14.91 -6.49
N GLU A 61 -0.50 -14.79 -5.33
CA GLU A 61 -1.95 -14.96 -5.22
C GLU A 61 -2.71 -13.90 -6.03
N VAL A 62 -2.21 -12.65 -6.07
CA VAL A 62 -2.80 -11.59 -6.91
C VAL A 62 -2.71 -11.95 -8.39
N LEU A 63 -1.57 -12.45 -8.86
CA LEU A 63 -1.42 -12.91 -10.24
C LEU A 63 -2.32 -14.11 -10.57
N LEU A 64 -2.44 -15.05 -9.63
CA LEU A 64 -3.24 -16.27 -9.80
C LEU A 64 -4.74 -15.98 -9.86
N LEU A 65 -5.25 -15.17 -8.92
CA LEU A 65 -6.68 -14.89 -8.80
C LEU A 65 -7.16 -13.71 -9.67
N ALA A 66 -6.24 -13.02 -10.33
CA ALA A 66 -6.49 -11.97 -11.31
C ALA A 66 -7.60 -10.96 -10.92
N PRO A 67 -7.56 -10.33 -9.73
CA PRO A 67 -8.57 -9.38 -9.27
C PRO A 67 -8.77 -8.17 -10.21
N TYR A 68 -7.78 -7.83 -11.05
CA TYR A 68 -7.87 -6.80 -12.09
C TYR A 68 -8.85 -7.14 -13.23
N CYS A 69 -9.19 -8.41 -13.44
CA CYS A 69 -10.19 -8.80 -14.44
C CYS A 69 -11.63 -8.52 -14.00
N HIS A 70 -11.85 -8.12 -12.75
CA HIS A 70 -13.17 -7.85 -12.21
C HIS A 70 -13.39 -6.35 -12.06
N LYS A 71 -14.57 -5.88 -12.48
CA LYS A 71 -14.96 -4.48 -12.33
C LYS A 71 -14.85 -4.02 -10.89
N ALA A 72 -14.37 -2.79 -10.72
CA ALA A 72 -14.26 -2.16 -9.42
C ALA A 72 -15.61 -2.12 -8.69
N ARG A 73 -15.57 -2.24 -7.36
CA ARG A 73 -16.72 -2.21 -6.43
C ARG A 73 -17.81 -3.27 -6.68
N THR A 74 -17.51 -4.34 -7.41
CA THR A 74 -18.43 -5.48 -7.57
C THR A 74 -18.33 -6.49 -6.43
N ALA A 75 -19.42 -7.24 -6.22
CA ALA A 75 -19.44 -8.35 -5.27
C ALA A 75 -18.45 -9.46 -5.65
N GLU A 76 -18.28 -9.71 -6.96
CA GLU A 76 -17.32 -10.69 -7.49
C GLU A 76 -15.89 -10.35 -7.10
N MET A 77 -15.46 -9.10 -7.34
CA MET A 77 -14.15 -8.65 -6.87
C MET A 77 -14.05 -8.80 -5.35
N GLY A 78 -15.12 -8.52 -4.62
CA GLY A 78 -15.20 -8.75 -3.18
C GLY A 78 -14.97 -10.20 -2.76
N LYS A 79 -15.44 -11.19 -3.55
CA LYS A 79 -15.22 -12.61 -3.32
C LYS A 79 -13.77 -13.00 -3.60
N VAL A 80 -13.19 -12.50 -4.70
CA VAL A 80 -11.77 -12.74 -5.04
C VAL A 80 -10.84 -12.33 -3.89
N TRP A 81 -11.05 -11.13 -3.31
CA TRP A 81 -10.25 -10.69 -2.16
C TRP A 81 -10.47 -11.53 -0.90
N GLN A 82 -11.66 -12.13 -0.74
CA GLN A 82 -11.93 -13.03 0.37
C GLN A 82 -11.20 -14.36 0.17
N THR A 83 -11.35 -14.97 -1.01
CA THR A 83 -10.62 -16.19 -1.40
C THR A 83 -9.12 -16.03 -1.20
N MET A 84 -8.56 -14.89 -1.60
CA MET A 84 -7.14 -14.59 -1.40
C MET A 84 -6.74 -14.59 0.08
N ALA A 85 -7.56 -13.97 0.95
CA ALA A 85 -7.29 -13.96 2.39
C ALA A 85 -7.39 -15.38 2.98
N ASP A 86 -8.35 -16.17 2.52
CA ASP A 86 -8.55 -17.55 2.95
C ASP A 86 -7.37 -18.45 2.51
N ASN A 87 -6.89 -18.31 1.28
CA ASN A 87 -5.71 -19.01 0.75
C ASN A 87 -4.44 -18.67 1.55
N LEU A 88 -4.20 -17.37 1.77
CA LEU A 88 -3.03 -16.89 2.51
C LEU A 88 -3.06 -17.37 3.97
N SER A 89 -4.21 -17.24 4.66
CA SER A 89 -4.34 -17.70 6.04
C SER A 89 -4.19 -19.22 6.20
N SER A 90 -4.54 -19.99 5.15
CA SER A 90 -4.34 -21.44 5.10
C SER A 90 -2.88 -21.86 4.83
N HIS A 91 -1.98 -20.91 4.55
CA HIS A 91 -0.60 -21.20 4.16
C HIS A 91 0.24 -21.69 5.37
N ALA A 92 0.37 -23.01 5.52
CA ALA A 92 0.99 -23.66 6.68
C ALA A 92 2.39 -23.17 7.07
N LYS A 93 3.22 -22.78 6.08
CA LYS A 93 4.61 -22.35 6.30
C LYS A 93 4.74 -20.90 6.77
N LEU A 94 3.93 -20.00 6.21
CA LEU A 94 4.05 -18.55 6.42
C LEU A 94 3.08 -18.03 7.48
N ARG A 95 2.03 -18.81 7.83
CA ARG A 95 1.11 -18.54 8.95
C ARG A 95 0.55 -17.12 8.91
N PHE A 96 -0.12 -16.77 7.82
CA PHE A 96 -0.66 -15.43 7.67
C PHE A 96 -1.78 -15.14 8.68
N LEU A 97 -1.72 -13.95 9.29
CA LEU A 97 -2.80 -13.39 10.12
C LEU A 97 -3.43 -12.20 9.38
N VAL A 98 -4.07 -12.49 8.24
CA VAL A 98 -4.60 -11.48 7.33
C VAL A 98 -6.12 -11.53 7.25
N THR A 99 -6.72 -10.37 7.04
CA THR A 99 -8.13 -10.24 6.65
C THR A 99 -8.22 -9.72 5.22
N LYS A 100 -9.38 -9.86 4.60
CA LYS A 100 -9.68 -9.26 3.29
C LYS A 100 -9.29 -7.78 3.19
N LYS A 101 -9.54 -6.98 4.24
CA LYS A 101 -9.16 -5.57 4.27
C LYS A 101 -7.64 -5.41 4.21
N TRP A 102 -6.92 -6.17 5.03
CA TRP A 102 -5.46 -6.13 5.07
C TRP A 102 -4.83 -6.50 3.73
N VAL A 103 -5.32 -7.56 3.06
CA VAL A 103 -4.82 -7.98 1.74
C VAL A 103 -4.92 -6.83 0.72
N ARG A 104 -6.06 -6.12 0.69
CA ARG A 104 -6.28 -5.00 -0.24
C ARG A 104 -5.37 -3.81 0.03
N GLU A 105 -5.28 -3.39 1.28
CA GLU A 105 -4.48 -2.22 1.66
C GLU A 105 -2.98 -2.51 1.57
N TYR A 106 -2.56 -3.70 2.00
CA TYR A 106 -1.15 -4.08 1.98
C TYR A 106 -0.63 -4.27 0.54
N ARG A 107 -1.44 -4.80 -0.38
CA ARG A 107 -1.09 -4.82 -1.81
C ARG A 107 -0.81 -3.42 -2.34
N LYS A 108 -1.68 -2.43 -2.05
CA LYS A 108 -1.48 -1.05 -2.52
C LYS A 108 -0.18 -0.48 -1.98
N LEU A 109 0.05 -0.63 -0.68
CA LEU A 109 1.29 -0.20 -0.02
C LEU A 109 2.52 -0.80 -0.69
N LEU A 110 2.47 -2.08 -1.06
CA LEU A 110 3.58 -2.78 -1.70
C LEU A 110 3.89 -2.24 -3.10
N LEU A 111 2.85 -1.97 -3.91
CA LEU A 111 3.01 -1.33 -5.21
C LEU A 111 3.55 0.10 -5.11
N ASP A 112 3.08 0.89 -4.13
CA ASP A 112 3.57 2.24 -3.90
C ASP A 112 5.06 2.25 -3.51
N LYS A 113 5.47 1.31 -2.65
CA LYS A 113 6.87 1.09 -2.30
C LYS A 113 7.71 0.73 -3.53
N TYR A 114 7.23 -0.20 -4.37
CA TYR A 114 7.90 -0.61 -5.61
C TYR A 114 8.11 0.58 -6.55
N ARG A 115 7.04 1.34 -6.84
CA ARG A 115 7.11 2.54 -7.69
C ARG A 115 8.07 3.58 -7.15
N THR A 116 8.08 3.79 -5.84
CA THR A 116 9.00 4.73 -5.18
C THR A 116 10.47 4.28 -5.31
N LYS A 117 10.73 2.97 -5.12
CA LYS A 117 12.05 2.37 -5.29
C LYS A 117 12.56 2.57 -6.72
N MET A 118 11.76 2.19 -7.71
CA MET A 118 12.10 2.37 -9.13
C MET A 118 12.39 3.84 -9.43
N GLN A 119 11.49 4.76 -9.08
CA GLN A 119 11.71 6.20 -9.34
C GLN A 119 12.98 6.77 -8.69
N LYS A 120 13.42 6.19 -7.58
CA LYS A 120 14.67 6.59 -6.92
C LYS A 120 15.88 6.01 -7.64
N GLU A 121 15.85 4.73 -8.00
CA GLU A 121 16.92 4.05 -8.73
C GLU A 121 17.17 4.69 -10.11
N TRP A 122 16.10 4.96 -10.86
CA TRP A 122 16.17 5.71 -12.13
C TRP A 122 16.78 7.11 -11.97
N ARG A 123 16.63 7.74 -10.80
CA ARG A 123 17.18 9.08 -10.51
C ARG A 123 18.63 9.04 -10.04
N ASP A 124 19.02 8.01 -9.28
CA ASP A 124 20.25 8.03 -8.48
C ASP A 124 21.44 7.29 -9.13
N SER A 125 21.25 6.18 -9.88
CA SER A 125 22.39 5.32 -10.24
C SER A 125 22.78 5.31 -11.72
N GLY A 126 21.88 5.62 -12.66
CA GLY A 126 22.14 5.43 -14.10
C GLY A 126 22.61 4.02 -14.48
N VAL A 127 22.46 3.05 -13.55
CA VAL A 127 22.95 1.67 -13.63
C VAL A 127 21.81 0.77 -13.17
N GLU A 128 21.51 -0.21 -14.00
CA GLU A 128 20.47 -1.21 -13.80
C GLU A 128 20.76 -2.04 -12.54
N VAL A 129 19.78 -2.09 -11.62
CA VAL A 129 19.82 -2.91 -10.41
C VAL A 129 19.19 -4.26 -10.73
N GLU A 130 19.78 -5.34 -10.24
CA GLU A 130 19.22 -6.69 -10.39
C GLU A 130 17.81 -6.77 -9.79
N GLU A 131 16.84 -7.04 -10.65
CA GLU A 131 15.44 -7.19 -10.27
C GLU A 131 15.21 -8.47 -9.44
N THR A 132 14.51 -8.33 -8.32
CA THR A 132 14.10 -9.50 -7.54
C THR A 132 12.85 -10.13 -8.14
N LYS A 133 12.59 -11.40 -7.79
CA LYS A 133 11.32 -12.08 -8.15
C LYS A 133 10.07 -11.35 -7.65
N LEU A 134 10.20 -10.59 -6.56
CA LEU A 134 9.12 -9.77 -6.05
C LEU A 134 8.91 -8.54 -6.92
N ASP A 135 10.00 -7.86 -7.33
CA ASP A 135 9.94 -6.71 -8.24
C ASP A 135 9.25 -7.09 -9.55
N GLN A 136 9.66 -8.18 -10.20
CA GLN A 136 9.04 -8.70 -11.43
C GLN A 136 7.55 -8.99 -11.26
N ALA A 137 7.16 -9.62 -10.14
CA ALA A 137 5.75 -9.90 -9.87
C ALA A 137 4.94 -8.61 -9.64
N LEU A 138 5.53 -7.59 -9.01
CA LEU A 138 4.87 -6.31 -8.78
C LEU A 138 4.73 -5.49 -10.05
N GLU A 139 5.73 -5.55 -10.93
CA GLU A 139 5.65 -4.98 -12.27
C GLU A 139 4.54 -5.64 -13.09
N GLU A 140 4.51 -6.97 -13.17
CA GLU A 140 3.48 -7.69 -13.90
C GLU A 140 2.07 -7.38 -13.35
N ILE A 141 1.91 -7.29 -12.02
CA ILE A 141 0.64 -6.88 -11.41
C ILE A 141 0.26 -5.46 -11.83
N ASN A 142 1.23 -4.55 -11.92
CA ASN A 142 1.01 -3.17 -12.30
C ASN A 142 0.52 -3.08 -13.75
N GLU A 143 1.25 -3.70 -14.67
CA GLU A 143 0.92 -3.73 -16.10
C GLU A 143 -0.47 -4.31 -16.37
N LYS A 144 -0.83 -5.42 -15.71
CA LYS A 144 -2.16 -6.02 -15.86
C LYS A 144 -3.28 -5.13 -15.33
N TRP A 145 -3.01 -4.34 -14.30
CA TRP A 145 -3.99 -3.38 -13.78
C TRP A 145 -4.20 -2.22 -14.75
N GLU A 146 -3.11 -1.67 -15.29
CA GLU A 146 -3.16 -0.59 -16.28
C GLU A 146 -3.86 -1.05 -17.56
N ALA A 147 -3.56 -2.26 -18.04
CA ALA A 147 -4.23 -2.85 -19.19
C ALA A 147 -5.74 -3.06 -18.95
N ALA A 148 -6.13 -3.51 -17.75
CA ALA A 148 -7.55 -3.67 -17.41
C ALA A 148 -8.28 -2.32 -17.35
N GLU A 149 -7.66 -1.29 -16.77
CA GLU A 149 -8.23 0.06 -16.72
C GLU A 149 -8.37 0.67 -18.12
N GLU A 150 -7.36 0.50 -18.99
CA GLU A 150 -7.41 0.96 -20.38
C GLU A 150 -8.54 0.28 -21.16
N GLN A 151 -8.71 -1.04 -21.00
CA GLN A 151 -9.81 -1.77 -21.62
C GLN A 151 -11.18 -1.26 -21.14
N ASP A 152 -11.35 -1.02 -19.85
CA ASP A 152 -12.59 -0.46 -19.30
C ASP A 152 -12.89 0.94 -19.89
N ILE A 153 -11.87 1.80 -20.02
CA ILE A 153 -12.00 3.14 -20.64
C ILE A 153 -12.39 3.03 -22.12
N LEU A 154 -11.76 2.12 -22.88
CA LEU A 154 -12.07 1.92 -24.30
C LEU A 154 -13.51 1.44 -24.50
N LEU A 155 -13.98 0.52 -23.66
CA LEU A 155 -15.36 0.03 -23.69
C LEU A 155 -16.37 1.16 -23.41
N LEU A 156 -16.08 2.02 -22.43
CA LEU A 156 -16.90 3.20 -22.12
C LEU A 156 -16.95 4.18 -23.30
N ASN A 157 -15.81 4.52 -23.89
CA ASN A 157 -15.73 5.43 -25.03
C ASN A 157 -16.49 4.90 -26.25
N ASN A 158 -16.39 3.60 -26.51
CA ASN A 158 -17.11 2.96 -27.61
C ASN A 158 -18.63 2.95 -27.37
N ALA A 159 -19.08 2.77 -26.12
CA ALA A 159 -20.49 2.86 -25.79
C ALA A 159 -21.04 4.28 -26.03
N ILE A 160 -20.32 5.33 -25.61
CA ILE A 160 -20.70 6.73 -25.82
C ILE A 160 -20.81 7.05 -27.32
N LYS A 161 -19.80 6.67 -28.12
CA LYS A 161 -19.82 6.89 -29.57
C LYS A 161 -21.01 6.22 -30.27
N ARG A 162 -21.44 5.05 -29.79
CA ARG A 162 -22.63 4.37 -30.33
C ARG A 162 -23.89 5.18 -30.03
N GLN A 163 -24.06 5.65 -28.79
CA GLN A 163 -25.21 6.47 -28.40
C GLN A 163 -25.30 7.76 -29.22
N MET A 164 -24.17 8.45 -29.43
CA MET A 164 -24.11 9.70 -30.22
C MET A 164 -24.37 9.52 -31.72
N LYS A 165 -24.32 8.31 -32.26
CA LYS A 165 -24.55 8.03 -33.68
C LYS A 165 -26.01 7.62 -33.97
N THR A 166 -26.81 7.46 -32.92
CA THR A 166 -28.22 7.06 -32.97
C THR A 166 -29.21 8.23 -32.85
N GLU A 167 -28.71 9.46 -32.81
CA GLU A 167 -29.48 10.72 -32.88
C GLU A 167 -29.18 11.43 -34.20
#